data_AF-A0ABC9XYH3-F1
#
_entry.id   AF-A0ABC9XYH3-F1
#
_cell.length_a   1.000
_cell.length_b   1.000
_cell.length_c   1.000
_cell.angle_alpha   90.00
_cell.angle_beta   90.00
_cell.angle_gamma   90.00
#
_symmetry.space_group_name_H-M   'P 1'
#
loop_
_entity.id
_entity.type
_entity.pdbx_description
1 polymer ?
#
loop_
_entity_poly.entity_id
_entity_poly.type
_entity_poly.pdbx_seq_one_letter_code
_entity_poly.pdbx_strand_id
1 'polypeptide(L)'
;MDRGIECTLSKFANNTKLCGVVDMLEERDAIQRDLDRLERWARENRMKFNKAKSKVLHVGRHNLKHNYRLGGEWIESSPEKKDLGVLIDEKLHMSWQCALAAQKANRILGCIKRGVTSRSREVILPLCSTLMRPHLEY
;
A
#
# COMPACT_ATOMS: atom_id res chain seq x y z
N MET A 1 -21.72 2.52 -1.66
CA MET A 1 -20.38 3.12 -1.66
C MET A 1 -19.91 3.37 -3.08
N ASP A 2 -19.96 2.36 -3.96
CA ASP A 2 -19.28 2.44 -5.27
C ASP A 2 -20.14 3.03 -6.41
N ARG A 3 -21.45 3.20 -6.18
CA ARG A 3 -22.35 3.83 -7.17
C ARG A 3 -21.94 5.27 -7.41
N GLY A 4 -21.68 5.58 -8.68
CA GLY A 4 -21.32 6.92 -9.12
C GLY A 4 -19.86 7.29 -8.91
N ILE A 5 -18.99 6.35 -8.49
CA ILE A 5 -17.53 6.57 -8.53
C ILE A 5 -17.07 6.38 -9.98
N GLU A 6 -16.35 7.37 -10.50
CA GLU A 6 -15.79 7.38 -11.87
C GLU A 6 -14.39 6.75 -11.89
N CYS A 7 -13.64 6.93 -10.81
CA CYS A 7 -12.29 6.41 -10.65
C CYS A 7 -12.27 4.92 -10.26
N THR A 8 -11.11 4.28 -10.39
CA THR A 8 -10.93 2.91 -9.92
C THR A 8 -10.90 2.87 -8.39
N LEU A 9 -11.84 2.15 -7.79
CA LEU A 9 -11.95 1.96 -6.35
C LEU A 9 -11.59 0.51 -5.98
N SER A 10 -10.65 0.33 -5.06
CA SER A 10 -10.25 -0.97 -4.52
C SER A 10 -10.31 -0.95 -2.99
N LYS A 11 -10.75 -2.05 -2.38
CA LYS A 11 -10.99 -2.14 -0.94
C LYS A 11 -10.48 -3.44 -0.37
N PHE A 12 -9.86 -3.36 0.81
CA PHE A 12 -9.48 -4.52 1.60
C PHE A 12 -9.61 -4.21 3.08
N ALA A 13 -10.56 -4.86 3.75
CA ALA A 13 -10.93 -4.56 5.15
C ALA A 13 -11.17 -3.05 5.36
N ASN A 14 -10.33 -2.39 6.16
CA ASN A 14 -10.38 -0.96 6.44
C ASN A 14 -9.59 -0.08 5.44
N ASN A 15 -8.81 -0.68 4.54
CA ASN A 15 -8.06 0.04 3.52
C ASN A 15 -8.94 0.30 2.29
N THR A 16 -8.92 1.55 1.82
CA THR A 16 -9.61 1.99 0.61
C THR A 16 -8.61 2.71 -0.28
N LYS A 17 -8.57 2.35 -1.57
CA LYS A 17 -7.73 2.94 -2.60
C LYS A 17 -8.62 3.54 -3.67
N LEU A 18 -8.37 4.79 -4.01
CA LEU A 18 -8.96 5.45 -5.17
C LEU A 18 -7.82 5.79 -6.13
N CYS A 19 -7.95 5.38 -7.39
CA CYS A 19 -6.93 5.57 -8.42
C CYS A 19 -7.59 6.05 -9.72
N GLY A 20 -6.92 6.96 -10.43
CA GLY A 20 -7.34 7.45 -11.74
C GLY A 20 -6.14 7.99 -12.50
N VAL A 21 -6.23 7.98 -13.84
CA VAL A 21 -5.30 8.70 -14.71
C VAL A 21 -5.64 10.18 -14.63
N VAL A 22 -4.62 11.05 -14.65
CA VAL A 22 -4.78 12.51 -14.53
C VAL A 22 -3.83 13.20 -15.50
N ASP A 23 -4.31 13.35 -16.73
CA ASP A 23 -3.68 14.11 -17.81
C ASP A 23 -4.29 15.52 -17.92
N MET A 24 -5.55 15.69 -17.52
CA MET A 24 -6.28 16.97 -17.60
C MET A 24 -6.97 17.38 -16.28
N LEU A 25 -7.38 18.65 -16.20
CA LEU A 25 -8.02 19.22 -15.01
C LEU A 25 -9.33 18.51 -14.64
N GLU A 26 -10.11 18.08 -15.63
CA GLU A 26 -11.39 17.38 -15.41
C GLU A 26 -11.21 16.05 -14.66
N GLU A 27 -10.14 15.32 -14.95
CA GLU A 27 -9.85 14.02 -14.31
C GLU A 27 -9.36 14.21 -12.87
N ARG A 28 -8.56 15.24 -12.62
CA ARG A 28 -8.22 15.67 -11.27
C ARG A 28 -9.49 15.97 -10.47
N ASP A 29 -10.41 16.72 -11.06
CA ASP A 29 -11.67 17.08 -10.40
C ASP A 29 -12.56 15.86 -10.20
N ALA A 30 -12.52 14.86 -11.09
CA ALA A 30 -13.19 13.57 -10.91
C ALA A 30 -12.67 12.82 -9.68
N ILE A 31 -11.35 12.72 -9.49
CA ILE A 31 -10.76 12.11 -8.30
C ILE A 31 -11.20 12.84 -7.03
N GLN A 32 -11.21 14.17 -7.03
CA GLN A 32 -11.67 14.94 -5.86
C GLN A 32 -13.16 14.71 -5.58
N ARG A 33 -14.01 14.70 -6.60
CA ARG A 33 -15.46 14.41 -6.46
C ARG A 33 -15.69 13.02 -5.86
N ASP A 34 -14.91 12.04 -6.29
CA ASP A 34 -15.00 10.68 -5.77
C ASP A 34 -14.47 10.56 -4.34
N LEU A 35 -13.39 11.26 -3.98
CA LEU A 35 -12.95 11.38 -2.59
C LEU A 35 -14.03 12.01 -1.70
N ASP A 36 -14.70 13.05 -2.16
CA ASP A 36 -15.77 13.72 -1.42
C ASP A 36 -17.00 12.80 -1.25
N ARG A 37 -17.33 12.01 -2.28
CA ARG A 37 -18.36 10.96 -2.20
C ARG A 37 -18.00 9.90 -1.16
N LEU A 38 -16.74 9.46 -1.12
CA LEU A 38 -16.25 8.48 -0.15
C LEU A 38 -16.33 9.01 1.29
N GLU A 39 -15.91 10.25 1.52
CA GLU A 39 -16.00 10.90 2.84
C GLU A 39 -17.46 11.04 3.30
N ARG A 40 -18.36 11.47 2.41
CA ARG A 40 -19.81 11.55 2.72
C ARG A 40 -20.36 10.19 3.09
N TRP A 41 -20.08 9.18 2.29
CA TRP A 41 -20.52 7.81 2.56
C TRP A 41 -19.99 7.30 3.90
N ALA A 42 -18.70 7.53 4.21
CA ALA A 42 -18.12 7.11 5.49
C ALA A 42 -18.88 7.75 6.65
N ARG A 43 -19.15 9.07 6.58
CA ARG A 43 -19.88 9.81 7.61
C ARG A 43 -21.31 9.30 7.80
N GLU A 44 -22.04 9.04 6.72
CA GLU A 44 -23.40 8.46 6.76
C GLU A 44 -23.42 7.08 7.44
N ASN A 45 -22.36 6.30 7.24
CA ASN A 45 -22.19 4.98 7.84
C ASN A 45 -21.46 5.02 9.20
N ARG A 46 -21.38 6.20 9.84
CA ARG A 46 -20.73 6.42 11.15
C ARG A 46 -19.27 5.97 11.21
N MET A 47 -18.59 6.00 10.08
CA MET A 47 -17.16 5.76 9.93
C MET A 47 -16.41 7.07 9.68
N LYS A 48 -15.10 7.04 9.90
CA LYS A 48 -14.21 8.17 9.67
C LYS A 48 -12.90 7.67 9.07
N PHE A 49 -12.45 8.30 7.98
CA PHE A 49 -11.12 8.03 7.46
C PHE A 49 -10.04 8.55 8.40
N ASN A 50 -8.95 7.78 8.53
CA ASN A 50 -7.78 8.24 9.24
C ASN A 50 -6.94 9.14 8.33
N LYS A 51 -7.20 10.45 8.37
CA LYS A 51 -6.56 11.45 7.53
C LYS A 51 -5.03 11.44 7.63
N ALA A 52 -4.48 11.21 8.82
CA ALA A 52 -3.03 11.12 9.03
C ALA A 52 -2.39 9.89 8.34
N LYS A 53 -3.15 8.80 8.17
CA LYS A 53 -2.71 7.60 7.45
C LYS A 53 -3.07 7.61 5.96
N SER A 54 -4.02 8.44 5.55
CA SER A 54 -4.34 8.69 4.14
C SER A 54 -3.18 9.41 3.49
N LYS A 55 -2.72 8.91 2.34
CA LYS A 55 -1.60 9.50 1.59
C LYS A 55 -1.92 9.44 0.11
N VAL A 56 -1.43 10.42 -0.65
CA VAL A 56 -1.47 10.41 -2.11
C VAL A 56 -0.14 9.85 -2.62
N LEU A 57 -0.19 8.87 -3.51
CA LEU A 57 0.96 8.38 -4.25
C LEU A 57 0.81 8.83 -5.70
N HIS A 58 1.75 9.65 -6.17
CA HIS A 58 1.78 10.09 -7.57
C HIS A 58 2.64 9.13 -8.37
N VAL A 59 2.07 8.53 -9.41
CA VAL A 59 2.75 7.58 -10.27
C VAL A 59 2.89 8.17 -11.67
N GLY A 60 4.03 7.94 -12.30
CA GLY A 60 4.30 8.35 -13.68
C GLY A 60 5.14 9.63 -13.81
N ARG A 61 5.95 9.69 -14.87
CA ARG A 61 6.98 10.71 -15.07
C ARG A 61 6.41 12.11 -15.36
N HIS A 62 5.22 12.19 -15.93
CA HIS A 62 4.54 13.45 -16.30
C HIS A 62 3.44 13.84 -15.29
N ASN A 63 3.41 13.22 -14.12
CA ASN A 63 2.40 13.52 -13.11
C ASN A 63 2.57 14.95 -12.57
N LEU A 64 1.53 15.78 -12.68
CA LEU A 64 1.52 17.17 -12.21
C LEU A 64 1.46 17.31 -10.67
N LYS A 65 1.39 16.20 -9.93
CA LYS A 65 1.38 16.14 -8.46
C LYS A 65 0.26 16.99 -7.84
N HIS A 66 -0.95 16.83 -8.36
CA HIS A 66 -2.12 17.55 -7.85
C HIS A 66 -2.42 17.23 -6.39
N ASN A 67 -2.78 18.26 -5.63
CA ASN A 67 -3.19 18.11 -4.24
C ASN A 67 -4.68 17.77 -4.13
N TYR A 68 -5.00 16.91 -3.17
CA TYR A 68 -6.36 16.46 -2.86
C TYR A 68 -6.71 16.72 -1.40
N ARG A 69 -8.00 16.85 -1.11
CA ARG A 69 -8.53 17.04 0.24
C ARG A 69 -9.40 15.87 0.67
N LEU A 70 -9.34 15.53 1.96
CA LEU A 70 -10.22 14.55 2.60
C LEU A 70 -10.87 15.19 3.83
N GLY A 71 -12.19 15.37 3.79
CA GLY A 71 -12.95 16.00 4.88
C GLY A 71 -12.40 17.39 5.24
N GLY A 72 -12.03 18.20 4.24
CA GLY A 72 -11.55 19.56 4.39
C GLY A 72 -10.03 19.72 4.67
N GLU A 73 -9.30 18.65 4.97
CA GLU A 73 -7.84 18.69 5.21
C GLU A 73 -7.07 18.23 3.97
N TRP A 74 -5.89 18.78 3.73
CA TRP A 74 -5.01 18.34 2.66
C TRP A 74 -4.45 16.95 2.96
N ILE A 75 -4.50 16.05 1.97
CA ILE A 75 -3.88 14.74 2.08
C ILE A 75 -2.40 14.89 1.73
N GLU A 76 -1.52 14.39 2.59
CA GLU A 76 -0.09 14.45 2.38
C GLU A 76 0.32 13.50 1.23
N SER A 77 1.11 14.02 0.28
CA SER A 77 1.75 13.21 -0.74
C SER A 77 2.94 12.45 -0.16
N SER A 78 3.15 11.20 -0.58
CA SER A 78 4.33 10.42 -0.22
C SER A 78 4.91 9.74 -1.45
N PRO A 79 6.25 9.66 -1.59
CA PRO A 79 6.89 8.97 -2.73
C PRO A 79 6.73 7.45 -2.66
N GLU A 80 6.32 6.91 -1.51
CA GLU A 80 6.12 5.49 -1.28
C GLU A 80 4.90 5.22 -0.38
N LYS A 81 4.22 4.11 -0.61
CA LYS A 81 3.09 3.65 0.20
C LYS A 81 3.24 2.16 0.45
N LYS A 82 3.18 1.76 1.72
CA LYS A 82 3.04 0.35 2.08
C LYS A 82 1.57 -0.02 2.11
N ASP A 83 1.19 -0.99 1.29
CA ASP A 83 -0.17 -1.46 1.16
C ASP A 83 -0.24 -2.98 1.22
N LEU A 84 -1.04 -3.49 2.18
CA LEU A 84 -1.11 -4.91 2.53
C LEU A 84 0.24 -5.60 2.84
N GLY A 85 1.33 -4.85 3.02
CA GLY A 85 2.66 -5.41 3.24
C GLY A 85 3.62 -5.23 2.06
N VAL A 86 3.09 -4.83 0.91
CA VAL A 86 3.84 -4.51 -0.32
C VAL A 86 4.17 -3.02 -0.34
N LEU A 87 5.43 -2.67 -0.58
CA LEU A 87 5.80 -1.28 -0.83
C LEU A 87 5.58 -0.94 -2.31
N ILE A 88 4.91 0.18 -2.55
CA ILE A 88 4.66 0.74 -3.87
C ILE A 88 5.30 2.14 -3.90
N ASP A 89 6.26 2.36 -4.79
CA ASP A 89 6.88 3.67 -5.00
C ASP A 89 6.35 4.37 -6.27
N GLU A 90 6.62 5.67 -6.39
CA GLU A 90 6.20 6.52 -7.51
C GLU A 90 6.68 6.03 -8.91
N LYS A 91 7.74 5.22 -8.95
CA LYS A 91 8.31 4.64 -10.18
C LYS A 91 7.85 3.19 -10.42
N LEU A 92 7.08 2.61 -9.48
CA LEU A 92 6.69 1.20 -9.46
C LEU A 92 7.89 0.24 -9.51
N HIS A 93 8.99 0.60 -8.85
CA HIS A 93 10.20 -0.20 -8.90
C HIS A 93 10.14 -1.42 -7.96
N MET A 94 9.87 -2.59 -8.54
CA MET A 94 9.71 -3.83 -7.77
C MET A 94 10.97 -4.25 -6.99
N SER A 95 12.17 -3.77 -7.36
CA SER A 95 13.40 -4.21 -6.67
C SER A 95 13.43 -3.85 -5.20
N TRP A 96 12.76 -2.75 -4.80
CA TRP A 96 12.79 -2.34 -3.40
C TRP A 96 11.97 -3.30 -2.53
N GLN A 97 10.79 -3.71 -3.01
CA GLN A 97 10.02 -4.76 -2.35
C GLN A 97 10.83 -6.06 -2.25
N CYS A 98 11.51 -6.46 -3.33
CA CYS A 98 12.39 -7.64 -3.32
C CYS A 98 13.53 -7.51 -2.30
N ALA A 99 14.17 -6.34 -2.22
CA ALA A 99 15.23 -6.07 -1.25
C ALA A 99 14.72 -6.15 0.19
N LEU A 100 13.53 -5.59 0.47
CA LEU A 100 12.88 -5.69 1.78
C LEU A 100 12.48 -7.12 2.13
N ALA A 101 11.96 -7.89 1.18
CA ALA A 101 11.63 -9.30 1.36
C ALA A 101 12.88 -10.12 1.69
N ALA A 102 13.95 -9.94 0.92
CA ALA A 102 15.25 -10.55 1.16
C ALA A 102 15.83 -10.18 2.53
N GLN A 103 15.71 -8.91 2.93
CA GLN A 103 16.17 -8.44 4.24
C GLN A 103 15.42 -9.12 5.40
N LYS A 104 14.09 -9.25 5.31
CA LYS A 104 13.27 -9.97 6.30
C LYS A 104 13.67 -11.45 6.37
N ALA A 105 13.80 -12.10 5.21
CA ALA A 105 14.21 -13.50 5.12
C ALA A 105 15.61 -13.71 5.75
N ASN A 106 16.57 -12.83 5.45
CA ASN A 106 17.91 -12.88 6.02
C ASN A 106 17.92 -12.69 7.54
N ARG A 107 17.05 -11.82 8.07
CA ARG A 107 16.89 -11.65 9.52
C ARG A 107 16.40 -12.93 10.18
N ILE A 108 15.40 -13.60 9.59
CA ILE A 108 14.87 -14.88 10.08
C ILE A 108 15.93 -15.98 10.01
N LEU A 109 16.65 -16.07 8.90
CA LEU A 109 17.77 -17.00 8.77
C LEU A 109 18.83 -16.77 9.86
N GLY A 110 19.14 -15.50 10.17
CA GLY A 110 20.02 -15.13 11.27
C GLY A 110 19.49 -15.54 12.65
N CYS A 111 18.18 -15.54 12.86
CA CYS A 111 17.56 -16.07 14.08
C CYS A 111 17.67 -17.60 14.15
N ILE A 112 17.38 -18.33 13.06
CA ILE A 112 17.51 -19.80 13.01
C ILE A 112 18.95 -20.22 13.28
N LYS A 113 19.92 -19.56 12.63
CA LYS A 113 21.35 -19.81 12.83
C LYS A 113 21.78 -19.65 14.29
N ARG A 114 21.21 -18.68 15.02
CA ARG A 114 21.59 -18.43 16.43
C ARG A 114 20.79 -19.24 17.44
N GLY A 115 19.52 -19.50 17.18
CA GLY A 115 18.59 -20.11 18.13
C GLY A 115 18.44 -21.64 18.01
N VAL A 116 18.79 -22.23 16.87
CA VAL A 116 18.69 -23.68 16.65
C VAL A 116 20.07 -24.31 16.79
N THR A 117 20.21 -25.21 17.76
CA THR A 117 21.48 -25.92 18.03
C THR A 117 21.74 -27.01 16.98
N SER A 118 20.70 -27.74 16.57
CA SER A 118 20.80 -28.75 15.51
C SER A 118 21.10 -28.11 14.15
N ARG A 119 22.05 -28.70 13.42
CA ARG A 119 22.41 -28.33 12.04
C ARG A 119 21.98 -29.38 11.02
N SER A 120 21.21 -30.38 11.43
CA SER A 120 20.78 -31.44 10.53
C SER A 120 19.85 -30.89 9.44
N ARG A 121 19.94 -31.51 8.26
CA ARG A 121 19.14 -31.13 7.11
C ARG A 121 17.65 -31.32 7.39
N GLU A 122 17.28 -32.36 8.14
CA GLU A 122 15.88 -32.66 8.51
C GLU A 122 15.27 -31.58 9.42
N VAL A 123 16.08 -30.81 10.14
CA VAL A 123 15.60 -29.74 11.03
C VAL A 123 15.66 -28.37 10.34
N ILE A 124 16.77 -28.05 9.67
CA ILE A 124 16.99 -26.71 9.10
C ILE A 124 16.09 -26.46 7.88
N LEU A 125 15.91 -27.45 7.00
CA LEU A 125 15.13 -27.24 5.78
C LEU A 125 13.65 -26.95 6.05
N PRO A 126 12.93 -27.71 6.91
CA PRO A 126 11.55 -27.37 7.24
C PRO A 126 11.41 -26.01 7.91
N LEU A 127 12.36 -25.62 8.78
CA LEU A 127 12.34 -24.32 9.43
C LEU A 127 12.52 -23.16 8.45
N CYS A 128 13.48 -23.26 7.53
CA CYS A 128 13.65 -22.24 6.49
C CYS A 128 12.42 -22.17 5.58
N SER A 129 11.86 -23.32 5.18
CA SER A 129 10.67 -23.37 4.32
C SER A 129 9.44 -22.77 5.00
N THR A 130 9.19 -23.08 6.27
CA THR A 130 8.02 -22.59 7.00
C THR A 130 8.13 -21.11 7.38
N LEU A 131 9.33 -20.62 7.71
CA LEU A 131 9.50 -19.27 8.25
C LEU A 131 9.93 -18.23 7.22
N MET A 132 10.73 -18.59 6.22
CA MET A 132 11.24 -17.62 5.23
C MET A 132 10.35 -17.52 4.00
N ARG A 133 9.84 -18.67 3.52
CA ARG A 133 9.06 -18.75 2.27
C ARG A 133 7.82 -17.84 2.27
N PRO A 134 7.03 -17.71 3.35
CA PRO A 134 5.89 -16.79 3.38
C PRO A 134 6.26 -15.31 3.19
N HIS A 135 7.51 -14.92 3.47
CA HIS A 135 7.98 -13.55 3.27
C HIS A 135 8.57 -13.29 1.88
N LEU A 136 8.90 -14.35 1.14
CA LEU A 136 9.45 -14.26 -0.21
C LEU A 136 8.37 -14.44 -1.29
N GLU A 137 7.31 -15.19 -0.99
CA GLU A 137 6.21 -15.46 -1.91
C GLU A 137 5.06 -14.43 -1.83
N TYR A 138 5.14 -13.47 -0.89
CA TYR A 138 4.16 -12.40 -0.69
C TYR A 138 4.61 -11.07 -1.32
#